data_AF-A0A239NT51-F1
#
_entry.id   AF-A0A239NT51-F1
#
_cell.length_a   1.000
_cell.length_b   1.000
_cell.length_c   1.000
_cell.angle_alpha   90.00
_cell.angle_beta   90.00
_cell.angle_gamma   90.00
#
_symmetry.space_group_name_H-M   'P 1'
#
loop_
_entity.id
_entity.type
_entity.pdbx_description
1 polymer ?
#
loop_
_entity_poly.entity_id
_entity_poly.type
_entity_poly.pdbx_seq_one_letter_code
_entity_poly.pdbx_strand_id
1 'polypeptide(L)'
;MSPPVERIPQAEAMATRRPRPRTMDPIELGFQPRRPVPWLGPLLLLSTGVRTLLAILFGAYLDKRELQNSLPGDVIQEPGTDGELWLDYVADLGDGFNSTYSVAYLLAQPELELGGQTLPRGQVLVMGGDQVYPTASAPDYEDRCKGPYTAALPCPPASAPQPTLYAVPGNHDWYDGLTAFLRLFARQRDASLGGWRTKQSRSYFAVKLPADWWLLALDEQFGAYVDDPQLNYFEAAAREFGPDDKIILAVPEPSWVKAALEKSPEAYDAVDYFIRTIIAPTGARVRLMLSGDLHHYARYSGVDRELVTCGGGGAYLYPTHELPDEITVPPPDTLSRRSSQSRPYHLTATYPDKPTSRRLGWGVFGRLPSRNAGFATLIGGLQTLLMLSMAGIATQQRNETGLRLFSIPLVTMLVITLLGAAFFAKPPTAVGKRSLRHWFLGGGHGLAQIGLAALGTWLWLMTPFPDWPWPFSLLIAIAVYGPLAGLVGSQLVALYLLVAGHFGVNINELYAGQGIDDVKSFLRLHIAADGALTVYPVAVDRICREWRPNPTAPDERPWLEPAQSLIYRAADEPFVLR
;
A
#
# COMPACT_ATOMS: atom_id res chain seq x y z
N MET A 1 -30.78 -17.76 -39.72
CA MET A 1 -30.59 -18.89 -38.80
C MET A 1 -29.11 -19.01 -38.51
N SER A 2 -28.64 -18.42 -37.41
CA SER A 2 -27.27 -18.61 -36.94
C SER A 2 -27.16 -19.99 -36.29
N PRO A 3 -26.06 -20.74 -36.47
CA PRO A 3 -25.93 -22.05 -35.88
C PRO A 3 -25.89 -21.93 -34.34
N PRO A 4 -26.41 -22.92 -33.60
CA PRO A 4 -26.36 -22.91 -32.15
C PRO A 4 -24.91 -23.03 -31.68
N VAL A 5 -24.50 -22.15 -30.78
CA VAL A 5 -23.22 -22.26 -30.06
C VAL A 5 -23.30 -23.51 -29.20
N GLU A 6 -22.53 -24.53 -29.58
CA GLU A 6 -22.39 -25.79 -28.87
C GLU A 6 -21.86 -25.50 -27.45
N ARG A 7 -22.67 -25.77 -26.43
CA ARG A 7 -22.22 -25.72 -25.03
C ARG A 7 -21.23 -26.85 -24.84
N ILE A 8 -19.98 -26.50 -24.55
CA ILE A 8 -18.97 -27.46 -24.09
C ILE A 8 -19.57 -28.25 -22.90
N PRO A 9 -19.61 -29.60 -22.95
CA PRO A 9 -20.13 -30.40 -21.85
C PRO A 9 -19.38 -30.12 -20.55
N GLN A 10 -20.08 -30.01 -19.41
CA GLN A 10 -19.49 -29.82 -18.07
C GLN A 10 -18.36 -30.81 -17.74
N ALA A 11 -18.34 -31.98 -18.39
CA ALA A 11 -17.29 -32.99 -18.26
C ALA A 11 -15.92 -32.54 -18.80
N GLU A 12 -15.87 -31.73 -19.87
CA GLU A 12 -14.60 -31.18 -20.40
C GLU A 12 -14.09 -30.00 -19.56
N ALA A 13 -14.98 -29.24 -18.92
CA ALA A 13 -14.61 -28.20 -17.96
C ALA A 13 -14.00 -28.78 -16.67
N MET A 14 -14.33 -30.03 -16.30
CA MET A 14 -13.69 -30.74 -15.19
C MET A 14 -12.29 -31.26 -15.56
N ALA A 15 -12.01 -31.53 -16.84
CA ALA A 15 -10.75 -32.10 -17.31
C ALA A 15 -9.56 -31.11 -17.31
N THR A 16 -9.80 -29.81 -17.10
CA THR A 16 -8.79 -28.74 -17.18
C THR A 16 -8.39 -28.15 -15.83
N ARG A 17 -8.95 -28.64 -14.70
CA ARG A 17 -8.61 -28.16 -13.37
C ARG A 17 -7.21 -28.65 -12.98
N ARG A 18 -6.30 -27.71 -12.71
CA ARG A 18 -5.01 -28.05 -12.11
C ARG A 18 -5.27 -28.77 -10.77
N PRO A 19 -4.56 -29.86 -10.48
CA PRO A 19 -4.70 -30.55 -9.21
C PRO A 19 -4.34 -29.61 -8.05
N ARG A 20 -4.99 -29.80 -6.90
CA ARG A 20 -4.64 -29.06 -5.67
C ARG A 20 -3.16 -29.27 -5.33
N PRO A 21 -2.45 -28.22 -4.88
CA PRO A 21 -1.05 -28.33 -4.54
C PRO A 21 -0.85 -29.26 -3.33
N ARG A 22 0.20 -30.08 -3.39
CA ARG A 22 0.71 -30.93 -2.31
C ARG A 22 1.89 -30.28 -1.60
N THR A 23 2.59 -29.38 -2.29
CA THR A 23 3.75 -28.66 -1.78
C THR A 23 3.58 -27.14 -1.97
N MET A 24 4.52 -26.36 -1.42
CA MET A 24 4.62 -24.91 -1.68
C MET A 24 5.39 -24.61 -2.98
N ASP A 25 5.59 -25.61 -3.85
CA ASP A 25 6.28 -25.42 -5.13
C ASP A 25 5.47 -24.46 -6.03
N PRO A 26 6.08 -23.37 -6.53
CA PRO A 26 5.44 -22.45 -7.46
C PRO A 26 4.80 -23.10 -8.69
N ILE A 27 5.31 -24.22 -9.17
CA ILE A 27 4.74 -24.95 -10.31
C ILE A 27 3.37 -25.54 -9.94
N GLU A 28 3.26 -26.12 -8.74
CA GLU A 28 2.00 -26.68 -8.22
C GLU A 28 1.01 -25.56 -7.86
N LEU A 29 1.50 -24.48 -7.24
CA LEU A 29 0.68 -23.32 -6.88
C LEU A 29 0.20 -22.53 -8.11
N GLY A 30 0.96 -22.55 -9.19
CA GLY A 30 0.70 -21.74 -10.38
C GLY A 30 1.09 -20.27 -10.25
N PHE A 31 1.76 -19.89 -9.16
CA PHE A 31 2.32 -18.55 -8.92
C PHE A 31 3.53 -18.66 -7.98
N GLN A 32 4.39 -17.65 -7.95
CA GLN A 32 5.54 -17.60 -7.05
C GLN A 32 5.20 -16.81 -5.78
N PRO A 33 5.14 -17.43 -4.59
CA PRO A 33 5.05 -16.69 -3.33
C PRO A 33 6.19 -15.68 -3.20
N ARG A 34 5.86 -14.38 -3.15
CA ARG A 34 6.84 -13.30 -3.06
C ARG A 34 7.13 -12.93 -1.60
N ARG A 35 8.40 -12.65 -1.31
CA ARG A 35 8.79 -11.99 -0.06
C ARG A 35 8.34 -10.52 -0.05
N PRO A 36 8.15 -9.91 1.14
CA PRO A 36 7.91 -8.48 1.28
C PRO A 36 8.92 -7.65 0.49
N VAL A 37 8.48 -6.52 -0.05
CA VAL A 37 9.34 -5.62 -0.82
C VAL A 37 10.39 -4.99 0.11
N PRO A 38 11.70 -5.03 -0.23
CA PRO A 38 12.73 -4.35 0.54
C PRO A 38 12.76 -2.86 0.16
N TRP A 39 11.84 -2.08 0.72
CA TRP A 39 11.58 -0.68 0.31
C TRP A 39 12.78 0.27 0.37
N LEU A 40 13.78 0.01 1.23
CA LEU A 40 15.04 0.79 1.28
C LEU A 40 16.20 0.08 0.57
N GLY A 41 15.94 -0.99 -0.18
CA GLY A 41 16.93 -1.65 -1.02
C GLY A 41 17.48 -0.69 -2.09
N PRO A 42 18.80 -0.47 -2.19
CA PRO A 42 19.36 0.55 -3.10
C PRO A 42 18.97 0.38 -4.57
N LEU A 43 19.03 -0.85 -5.10
CA LEU A 43 18.64 -1.15 -6.49
C LEU A 43 17.14 -0.99 -6.71
N LEU A 44 16.34 -1.22 -5.67
CA LEU A 44 14.90 -1.03 -5.73
C LEU A 44 14.56 0.45 -5.76
N LEU A 45 15.12 1.25 -4.84
CA LEU A 45 14.94 2.70 -4.82
C LEU A 45 15.30 3.33 -6.18
N LEU A 46 16.40 2.89 -6.79
CA LEU A 46 16.79 3.34 -8.12
C LEU A 46 15.78 2.91 -9.19
N SER A 47 15.41 1.63 -9.24
CA SER A 47 14.53 1.11 -10.31
C SER A 47 13.11 1.63 -10.20
N THR A 48 12.53 1.68 -8.99
CA THR A 48 11.24 2.32 -8.71
C THR A 48 11.30 3.81 -9.04
N GLY A 49 12.34 4.54 -8.61
CA GLY A 49 12.51 5.96 -8.93
C GLY A 49 12.51 6.24 -10.45
N VAL A 50 13.20 5.42 -11.24
CA VAL A 50 13.19 5.52 -12.71
C VAL A 50 11.80 5.23 -13.28
N ARG A 51 11.11 4.18 -12.79
CA ARG A 51 9.75 3.85 -13.24
C ARG A 51 8.74 4.93 -12.90
N THR A 52 8.79 5.47 -11.69
CA THR A 52 7.95 6.60 -11.27
C THR A 52 8.20 7.82 -12.15
N LEU A 53 9.46 8.16 -12.44
CA LEU A 53 9.79 9.26 -13.34
C LEU A 53 9.22 9.03 -14.76
N LEU A 54 9.37 7.82 -15.31
CA LEU A 54 8.81 7.47 -16.61
C LEU A 54 7.28 7.53 -16.60
N ALA A 55 6.64 7.02 -15.54
CA ALA A 55 5.19 7.06 -15.38
C ALA A 55 4.66 8.50 -15.28
N ILE A 56 5.36 9.40 -14.59
CA ILE A 56 5.01 10.82 -14.55
C ILE A 56 5.17 11.45 -15.95
N LEU A 57 6.29 11.19 -16.63
CA LEU A 57 6.59 11.79 -17.94
C LEU A 57 5.65 11.31 -19.05
N PHE A 58 5.26 10.03 -19.05
CA PHE A 58 4.42 9.44 -20.10
C PHE A 58 2.94 9.31 -19.71
N GLY A 59 2.62 9.19 -18.42
CA GLY A 59 1.25 9.09 -17.92
C GLY A 59 0.42 10.32 -18.24
N ALA A 60 1.05 11.50 -18.29
CA ALA A 60 0.40 12.74 -18.74
C ALA A 60 0.02 12.75 -20.23
N TYR A 61 0.58 11.86 -21.06
CA TYR A 61 0.33 11.81 -22.51
C TYR A 61 -0.48 10.59 -22.97
N LEU A 62 -0.68 9.58 -22.10
CA LEU A 62 -1.33 8.31 -22.42
C LEU A 62 -2.29 7.89 -21.29
N ASP A 63 -3.13 8.81 -20.84
CA ASP A 63 -4.20 8.49 -19.88
C ASP A 63 -5.21 7.53 -20.53
N LYS A 64 -5.27 6.30 -20.01
CA LYS A 64 -6.16 5.28 -20.57
C LYS A 64 -7.61 5.45 -20.16
N ARG A 65 -7.94 6.31 -19.19
CA ARG A 65 -9.34 6.58 -18.83
C ARG A 65 -10.11 7.18 -20.01
N GLU A 66 -9.46 8.00 -20.83
CA GLU A 66 -10.03 8.51 -22.09
C GLU A 66 -10.44 7.38 -23.06
N LEU A 67 -9.68 6.29 -23.09
CA LEU A 67 -9.95 5.13 -23.95
C LEU A 67 -11.05 4.22 -23.40
N GLN A 68 -11.34 4.29 -22.09
CA GLN A 68 -12.34 3.45 -21.41
C GLN A 68 -13.79 3.83 -21.76
N ASN A 69 -14.02 4.98 -22.39
CA ASN A 69 -15.34 5.35 -22.91
C ASN A 69 -15.96 4.31 -23.86
N SER A 70 -15.11 3.53 -24.53
CA SER A 70 -15.53 2.44 -25.43
C SER A 70 -15.99 1.16 -24.70
N LEU A 71 -15.71 1.04 -23.39
CA LEU A 71 -16.09 -0.10 -22.57
C LEU A 71 -17.50 0.11 -22.01
N PRO A 72 -18.29 -0.95 -21.72
CA PRO A 72 -19.64 -0.80 -21.20
C PRO A 72 -19.68 0.09 -19.96
N GLY A 73 -20.73 0.90 -19.88
CA GLY A 73 -20.92 1.92 -18.85
C GLY A 73 -22.15 1.68 -17.96
N ASP A 74 -22.71 0.48 -17.96
CA ASP A 74 -23.95 0.19 -17.25
C ASP A 74 -23.74 0.20 -15.73
N VAL A 75 -24.78 0.63 -15.00
CA VAL A 75 -24.85 0.49 -13.55
C VAL A 75 -24.91 -1.00 -13.20
N ILE A 76 -24.01 -1.44 -12.32
CA ILE A 76 -23.95 -2.82 -11.88
C ILE A 76 -24.95 -3.02 -10.74
N GLN A 77 -25.63 -4.16 -10.71
CA GLN A 77 -26.63 -4.47 -9.70
C GLN A 77 -26.13 -5.63 -8.82
N GLU A 78 -26.14 -5.42 -7.50
CA GLU A 78 -25.91 -6.47 -6.49
C GLU A 78 -27.12 -6.51 -5.55
N PRO A 79 -28.17 -7.30 -5.87
CA PRO A 79 -29.42 -7.31 -5.10
C PRO A 79 -29.30 -7.99 -3.73
N GLY A 80 -28.15 -8.58 -3.41
CA GLY A 80 -27.95 -9.34 -2.19
C GLY A 80 -28.80 -10.62 -2.13
N THR A 81 -28.98 -11.15 -0.92
CA THR A 81 -29.82 -12.31 -0.62
C THR A 81 -30.91 -11.86 0.34
N ASP A 82 -32.17 -12.09 -0.01
CA ASP A 82 -33.35 -11.71 0.80
C ASP A 82 -33.40 -10.22 1.21
N GLY A 83 -32.86 -9.34 0.35
CA GLY A 83 -32.80 -7.89 0.60
C GLY A 83 -31.63 -7.45 1.48
N GLU A 84 -30.75 -8.37 1.88
CA GLU A 84 -29.55 -8.09 2.66
C GLU A 84 -28.28 -8.34 1.86
N LEU A 85 -27.21 -7.62 2.18
CA LEU A 85 -25.92 -7.81 1.53
C LEU A 85 -24.76 -7.74 2.53
N TRP A 86 -23.89 -8.75 2.46
CA TRP A 86 -22.58 -8.71 3.10
C TRP A 86 -21.51 -8.30 2.09
N LEU A 87 -20.71 -7.31 2.44
CA LEU A 87 -19.64 -6.77 1.60
C LEU A 87 -18.34 -6.69 2.41
N ASP A 88 -17.24 -7.19 1.88
CA ASP A 88 -15.91 -7.03 2.45
C ASP A 88 -15.13 -5.92 1.71
N TYR A 89 -14.35 -5.13 2.45
CA TYR A 89 -13.47 -4.10 1.89
C TYR A 89 -12.04 -4.28 2.40
N VAL A 90 -11.06 -4.26 1.49
CA VAL A 90 -9.63 -4.44 1.78
C VAL A 90 -8.81 -3.56 0.83
N ALA A 91 -7.71 -2.97 1.27
CA ALA A 91 -6.82 -2.19 0.41
C ALA A 91 -5.35 -2.43 0.74
N ASP A 92 -4.44 -2.06 -0.17
CA ASP A 92 -2.98 -2.11 -0.02
C ASP A 92 -2.46 -3.54 0.13
N LEU A 93 -2.60 -4.30 -0.95
CA LEU A 93 -2.30 -5.73 -1.05
C LEU A 93 -0.98 -5.96 -1.78
N GLY A 94 -0.44 -7.17 -1.71
CA GLY A 94 0.60 -7.60 -2.65
C GLY A 94 2.02 -7.13 -2.35
N ASP A 95 2.30 -6.62 -1.15
CA ASP A 95 3.68 -6.34 -0.70
C ASP A 95 4.45 -7.63 -0.40
N GLY A 96 3.83 -8.55 0.35
CA GLY A 96 4.37 -9.88 0.62
C GLY A 96 3.28 -10.95 0.63
N PHE A 97 3.68 -12.19 0.31
CA PHE A 97 2.77 -13.34 0.25
C PHE A 97 2.07 -13.60 1.58
N ASN A 98 2.82 -13.67 2.68
CA ASN A 98 2.28 -14.08 3.98
C ASN A 98 1.23 -13.10 4.53
N SER A 99 1.46 -11.79 4.40
CA SER A 99 0.51 -10.76 4.84
C SER A 99 -0.74 -10.77 3.97
N THR A 100 -0.56 -10.69 2.65
CA THR A 100 -1.65 -10.69 1.67
C THR A 100 -2.51 -11.97 1.78
N TYR A 101 -1.86 -13.14 1.89
CA TYR A 101 -2.56 -14.41 1.98
C TYR A 101 -3.25 -14.61 3.35
N SER A 102 -2.72 -14.05 4.45
CA SER A 102 -3.42 -14.09 5.74
C SER A 102 -4.76 -13.36 5.68
N VAL A 103 -4.80 -12.19 5.05
CA VAL A 103 -6.04 -11.43 4.87
C VAL A 103 -6.96 -12.12 3.87
N ALA A 104 -6.44 -12.56 2.71
CA ALA A 104 -7.22 -13.31 1.72
C ALA A 104 -7.85 -14.58 2.31
N TYR A 105 -7.11 -15.32 3.13
CA TYR A 105 -7.59 -16.53 3.82
C TYR A 105 -8.79 -16.22 4.72
N LEU A 106 -8.74 -15.14 5.52
CA LEU A 106 -9.84 -14.74 6.40
C LEU A 106 -11.06 -14.27 5.60
N LEU A 107 -10.85 -13.49 4.54
CA LEU A 107 -11.91 -13.07 3.61
C LEU A 107 -12.59 -14.26 2.92
N ALA A 108 -11.85 -15.35 2.66
CA ALA A 108 -12.39 -16.55 2.02
C ALA A 108 -13.17 -17.48 2.97
N GLN A 109 -13.01 -17.33 4.30
CA GLN A 109 -13.70 -18.20 5.25
C GLN A 109 -15.22 -18.04 5.15
N PRO A 110 -16.00 -19.13 5.28
CA PRO A 110 -17.47 -19.07 5.23
C PRO A 110 -18.08 -18.13 6.27
N GLU A 111 -17.45 -18.06 7.44
CA GLU A 111 -17.85 -17.23 8.56
C GLU A 111 -16.63 -16.82 9.39
N LEU A 112 -16.76 -15.74 10.16
CA LEU A 112 -15.79 -15.26 11.12
C LEU A 112 -16.47 -14.99 12.46
N GLU A 113 -15.81 -15.30 13.56
CA GLU A 113 -16.32 -15.03 14.92
C GLU A 113 -15.74 -13.71 15.45
N LEU A 114 -16.54 -12.66 15.51
CA LEU A 114 -16.10 -11.32 15.92
C LEU A 114 -16.98 -10.79 17.04
N GLY A 115 -16.40 -10.56 18.23
CA GLY A 115 -17.14 -9.97 19.35
C GLY A 115 -18.33 -10.82 19.84
N GLY A 116 -18.24 -12.16 19.68
CA GLY A 116 -19.33 -13.08 20.02
C GLY A 116 -20.44 -13.17 18.96
N GLN A 117 -20.23 -12.60 17.77
CA GLN A 117 -21.13 -12.69 16.63
C GLN A 117 -20.48 -13.47 15.49
N THR A 118 -21.22 -14.37 14.90
CA THR A 118 -20.84 -15.08 13.67
C THR A 118 -21.18 -14.20 12.46
N LEU A 119 -20.15 -13.73 11.76
CA LEU A 119 -20.27 -12.89 10.57
C LEU A 119 -20.07 -13.74 9.32
N PRO A 120 -21.07 -13.90 8.44
CA PRO A 120 -20.91 -14.67 7.21
C PRO A 120 -19.93 -13.97 6.25
N ARG A 121 -19.40 -14.73 5.29
CA ARG A 121 -18.53 -14.21 4.22
C ARG A 121 -19.23 -13.12 3.40
N GLY A 122 -18.48 -12.11 2.98
CA GLY A 122 -18.94 -11.14 1.99
C GLY A 122 -19.39 -11.81 0.68
N GLN A 123 -20.57 -11.43 0.20
CA GLN A 123 -21.04 -11.73 -1.15
C GLN A 123 -20.32 -10.85 -2.18
N VAL A 124 -19.84 -9.68 -1.75
CA VAL A 124 -19.05 -8.75 -2.54
C VAL A 124 -17.72 -8.51 -1.84
N LEU A 125 -16.62 -8.49 -2.58
CA LEU A 125 -15.30 -8.05 -2.13
C LEU A 125 -14.88 -6.81 -2.93
N VAL A 126 -14.51 -5.75 -2.23
CA VAL A 126 -13.98 -4.51 -2.83
C VAL A 126 -12.51 -4.36 -2.44
N MET A 127 -11.64 -4.38 -3.44
CA MET A 127 -10.22 -4.03 -3.30
C MET A 127 -10.05 -2.52 -3.49
N GLY A 128 -9.77 -1.79 -2.43
CA GLY A 128 -9.94 -0.34 -2.34
C GLY A 128 -8.75 0.55 -2.73
N GLY A 129 -7.76 0.01 -3.43
CA GLY A 129 -6.51 0.68 -3.74
C GLY A 129 -5.32 -0.28 -3.65
N ASP A 130 -4.29 -0.02 -4.46
CA ASP A 130 -2.99 -0.73 -4.50
C ASP A 130 -3.08 -2.25 -4.39
N GLN A 131 -3.29 -2.95 -5.51
CA GLN A 131 -3.34 -4.41 -5.50
C GLN A 131 -1.96 -5.07 -5.67
N VAL A 132 -0.92 -4.30 -5.94
CA VAL A 132 0.43 -4.83 -6.23
C VAL A 132 1.53 -3.86 -5.82
N TYR A 133 2.61 -4.40 -5.26
CA TYR A 133 3.82 -3.64 -4.96
C TYR A 133 5.07 -4.33 -5.53
N PRO A 134 6.15 -3.58 -5.84
CA PRO A 134 6.28 -2.13 -5.73
C PRO A 134 5.70 -1.38 -6.94
N THR A 135 5.48 -2.06 -8.06
CA THR A 135 4.96 -1.45 -9.29
C THR A 135 4.16 -2.49 -10.07
N ALA A 136 3.08 -2.07 -10.72
CA ALA A 136 2.31 -2.94 -11.59
C ALA A 136 3.13 -3.64 -12.68
N SER A 137 2.90 -4.94 -12.83
CA SER A 137 3.27 -5.74 -13.99
C SER A 137 2.41 -7.01 -14.03
N ALA A 138 2.19 -7.62 -15.20
CA ALA A 138 1.39 -8.83 -15.28
C ALA A 138 1.96 -9.99 -14.40
N PRO A 139 3.28 -10.28 -14.38
CA PRO A 139 3.84 -11.26 -13.46
C PRO A 139 3.67 -10.88 -11.97
N ASP A 140 3.85 -9.60 -11.62
CA ASP A 140 3.71 -9.17 -10.23
C ASP A 140 2.25 -9.30 -9.75
N TYR A 141 1.26 -8.96 -10.58
CA TYR A 141 -0.14 -9.21 -10.25
C TYR A 141 -0.45 -10.69 -10.05
N GLU A 142 0.08 -11.56 -10.91
CA GLU A 142 -0.09 -13.01 -10.78
C GLU A 142 0.46 -13.51 -9.44
N ASP A 143 1.69 -13.12 -9.10
CA ASP A 143 2.40 -13.62 -7.94
C ASP A 143 1.98 -13.00 -6.61
N ARG A 144 1.52 -11.74 -6.62
CA ARG A 144 1.31 -10.95 -5.40
C ARG A 144 -0.15 -10.76 -5.04
N CYS A 145 -1.06 -10.83 -6.00
CA CYS A 145 -2.50 -10.62 -5.77
C CYS A 145 -3.33 -11.80 -6.25
N LYS A 146 -3.35 -12.04 -7.57
CA LYS A 146 -4.23 -13.02 -8.21
C LYS A 146 -3.98 -14.44 -7.69
N GLY A 147 -2.72 -14.88 -7.65
CA GLY A 147 -2.32 -16.19 -7.15
C GLY A 147 -2.70 -16.40 -5.68
N PRO A 148 -2.27 -15.52 -4.76
CA PRO A 148 -2.66 -15.60 -3.34
C PRO A 148 -4.17 -15.62 -3.13
N TYR A 149 -4.94 -14.73 -3.76
CA TYR A 149 -6.39 -14.75 -3.62
C TYR A 149 -6.98 -16.03 -4.23
N THR A 150 -6.57 -16.44 -5.44
CA THR A 150 -7.00 -17.71 -6.04
C THR A 150 -6.72 -18.89 -5.11
N ALA A 151 -5.58 -18.92 -4.44
CA ALA A 151 -5.28 -19.96 -3.47
C ALA A 151 -6.14 -19.88 -2.20
N ALA A 152 -6.73 -18.73 -1.87
CA ALA A 152 -7.58 -18.54 -0.70
C ALA A 152 -9.03 -18.98 -0.99
N LEU A 153 -9.55 -18.63 -2.16
CA LEU A 153 -10.83 -19.14 -2.66
C LEU A 153 -10.62 -19.68 -4.09
N PRO A 154 -10.29 -20.98 -4.25
CA PRO A 154 -9.97 -21.54 -5.57
C PRO A 154 -11.17 -21.72 -6.48
N CYS A 155 -12.32 -22.02 -5.90
CA CYS A 155 -13.58 -22.24 -6.61
C CYS A 155 -14.71 -21.50 -5.90
N PRO A 156 -15.77 -21.13 -6.63
CA PRO A 156 -16.95 -20.55 -6.01
C PRO A 156 -17.55 -21.56 -5.00
N PRO A 157 -18.17 -21.07 -3.92
CA PRO A 157 -18.83 -21.93 -2.95
C PRO A 157 -19.94 -22.76 -3.62
N ALA A 158 -20.07 -24.03 -3.25
CA ALA A 158 -21.08 -24.94 -3.80
C ALA A 158 -22.49 -24.63 -3.27
N SER A 159 -22.60 -24.14 -2.03
CA SER A 159 -23.86 -23.90 -1.33
C SER A 159 -24.30 -22.43 -1.28
N ALA A 160 -23.58 -21.52 -1.94
CA ALA A 160 -23.88 -20.09 -1.94
C ALA A 160 -23.62 -19.48 -3.34
N PRO A 161 -24.25 -18.33 -3.66
CA PRO A 161 -23.92 -17.60 -4.87
C PRO A 161 -22.42 -17.31 -4.96
N GLN A 162 -21.91 -17.33 -6.19
CA GLN A 162 -20.53 -16.96 -6.46
C GLN A 162 -20.29 -15.50 -6.00
N PRO A 163 -19.30 -15.23 -5.14
CA PRO A 163 -19.04 -13.87 -4.69
C PRO A 163 -18.46 -13.01 -5.82
N THR A 164 -18.79 -11.73 -5.81
CA THR A 164 -18.29 -10.76 -6.80
C THR A 164 -17.06 -10.03 -6.24
N LEU A 165 -16.11 -9.68 -7.11
CA LEU A 165 -14.96 -8.85 -6.79
C LEU A 165 -14.95 -7.58 -7.65
N TYR A 166 -14.72 -6.46 -6.97
CA TYR A 166 -14.43 -5.17 -7.55
C TYR A 166 -13.08 -4.66 -7.06
N ALA A 167 -12.41 -3.83 -7.84
CA ALA A 167 -11.12 -3.25 -7.52
C ALA A 167 -11.09 -1.77 -7.96
N VAL A 168 -10.49 -0.95 -7.10
CA VAL A 168 -10.19 0.46 -7.31
C VAL A 168 -8.68 0.57 -7.46
N PRO A 169 -8.15 1.15 -8.55
CA PRO A 169 -6.71 1.25 -8.74
C PRO A 169 -6.13 2.33 -7.84
N GLY A 170 -5.03 2.00 -7.15
CA GLY A 170 -4.18 2.96 -6.46
C GLY A 170 -3.00 3.43 -7.32
N ASN A 171 -2.15 4.27 -6.74
CA ASN A 171 -0.98 4.82 -7.43
C ASN A 171 0.01 3.74 -7.87
N HIS A 172 0.12 2.61 -7.14
CA HIS A 172 1.01 1.52 -7.51
C HIS A 172 0.51 0.68 -8.69
N ASP A 173 -0.81 0.65 -8.91
CA ASP A 173 -1.45 0.01 -10.06
C ASP A 173 -1.21 0.81 -11.37
N TRP A 174 -0.96 2.12 -11.25
CA TRP A 174 -0.79 3.03 -12.37
C TRP A 174 0.63 3.06 -12.98
N TYR A 175 1.64 2.48 -12.33
CA TYR A 175 3.03 2.54 -12.82
C TYR A 175 3.28 1.85 -14.17
N ASP A 176 2.38 0.98 -14.66
CA ASP A 176 2.40 0.40 -16.01
C ASP A 176 1.40 1.06 -16.98
N GLY A 177 0.88 2.22 -16.60
CA GLY A 177 -0.22 2.91 -17.28
C GLY A 177 -1.54 2.16 -17.17
N LEU A 178 -1.82 1.51 -16.04
CA LEU A 178 -3.06 0.76 -15.75
C LEU A 178 -3.32 -0.45 -16.68
N THR A 179 -2.28 -0.96 -17.35
CA THR A 179 -2.43 -2.04 -18.34
C THR A 179 -2.81 -3.36 -17.66
N ALA A 180 -2.03 -3.77 -16.66
CA ALA A 180 -2.23 -5.04 -16.00
C ALA A 180 -3.52 -5.05 -15.17
N PHE A 181 -3.85 -3.92 -14.52
CA PHE A 181 -5.11 -3.73 -13.81
C PHE A 181 -6.34 -3.98 -14.69
N LEU A 182 -6.47 -3.26 -15.82
CA LEU A 182 -7.62 -3.43 -16.73
C LEU A 182 -7.69 -4.85 -17.30
N ARG A 183 -6.53 -5.46 -17.54
CA ARG A 183 -6.44 -6.86 -17.95
C ARG A 183 -6.84 -7.84 -16.87
N LEU A 184 -6.78 -7.50 -15.59
CA LEU A 184 -7.16 -8.44 -14.54
C LEU A 184 -8.62 -8.26 -14.14
N PHE A 185 -9.04 -7.02 -13.89
CA PHE A 185 -10.32 -6.72 -13.27
C PHE A 185 -11.41 -6.29 -14.27
N ALA A 186 -11.04 -5.71 -15.42
CA ALA A 186 -11.99 -5.17 -16.41
C ALA A 186 -12.25 -6.10 -17.61
N ARG A 187 -11.83 -7.37 -17.55
CA ARG A 187 -12.07 -8.36 -18.62
C ARG A 187 -13.50 -8.91 -18.58
N GLN A 188 -14.10 -9.08 -19.75
CA GLN A 188 -15.42 -9.70 -19.90
C GLN A 188 -15.36 -11.21 -20.17
N ARG A 189 -14.28 -11.69 -20.80
CA ARG A 189 -14.06 -13.13 -21.06
C ARG A 189 -13.27 -13.71 -19.89
N ASP A 190 -13.77 -14.80 -19.31
CA ASP A 190 -13.18 -15.51 -18.15
C ASP A 190 -12.93 -14.57 -16.95
N ALA A 191 -13.96 -13.79 -16.63
CA ALA A 191 -13.98 -12.74 -15.59
C ALA A 191 -14.02 -13.34 -14.17
N SER A 192 -12.99 -14.08 -13.79
CA SER A 192 -12.88 -14.68 -12.46
C SER A 192 -11.46 -14.64 -11.92
N LEU A 193 -11.35 -14.38 -10.63
CA LEU A 193 -10.15 -14.50 -9.84
C LEU A 193 -10.41 -15.63 -8.84
N GLY A 194 -9.92 -16.84 -9.12
CA GLY A 194 -10.33 -18.03 -8.37
C GLY A 194 -11.85 -18.18 -8.32
N GLY A 195 -12.40 -18.25 -7.11
CA GLY A 195 -13.83 -18.33 -6.86
C GLY A 195 -14.57 -17.01 -6.96
N TRP A 196 -13.90 -15.85 -7.01
CA TRP A 196 -14.59 -14.56 -7.18
C TRP A 196 -14.82 -14.24 -8.65
N ARG A 197 -16.00 -13.69 -8.95
CA ARG A 197 -16.34 -13.18 -10.28
C ARG A 197 -16.04 -11.69 -10.37
N THR A 198 -15.34 -11.24 -11.40
CA THR A 198 -15.18 -9.81 -11.67
C THR A 198 -16.32 -9.32 -12.56
N LYS A 199 -16.94 -8.18 -12.22
CA LYS A 199 -18.05 -7.60 -13.00
C LYS A 199 -17.75 -6.22 -13.59
N GLN A 200 -16.75 -5.49 -13.07
CA GLN A 200 -16.42 -4.17 -13.59
C GLN A 200 -15.87 -4.26 -15.02
N SER A 201 -16.15 -3.23 -15.81
CA SER A 201 -15.65 -3.04 -17.18
C SER A 201 -14.65 -1.88 -17.27
N ARG A 202 -14.56 -1.06 -16.23
CA ARG A 202 -13.74 0.14 -16.16
C ARG A 202 -12.98 0.17 -14.83
N SER A 203 -12.04 1.09 -14.75
CA SER A 203 -11.24 1.41 -13.56
C SER A 203 -12.03 2.03 -12.41
N TYR A 204 -13.13 2.69 -12.75
CA TYR A 204 -14.15 3.22 -11.87
C TYR A 204 -15.48 2.51 -12.10
N PHE A 205 -16.38 2.51 -11.13
CA PHE A 205 -17.67 1.82 -11.25
C PHE A 205 -18.74 2.37 -10.30
N ALA A 206 -20.00 2.13 -10.65
CA ALA A 206 -21.17 2.35 -9.82
C ALA A 206 -21.92 1.03 -9.64
N VAL A 207 -22.18 0.64 -8.38
CA VAL A 207 -22.94 -0.55 -8.01
C VAL A 207 -24.15 -0.13 -7.19
N LYS A 208 -25.34 -0.49 -7.64
CA LYS A 208 -26.57 -0.38 -6.87
C LYS A 208 -26.67 -1.58 -5.92
N LEU A 209 -26.83 -1.29 -4.63
CA LEU A 209 -26.92 -2.24 -3.53
C LEU A 209 -28.37 -2.25 -2.99
N PRO A 210 -28.72 -3.18 -2.08
CA PRO A 210 -30.05 -3.22 -1.48
C PRO A 210 -30.32 -2.00 -0.59
N ALA A 211 -31.62 -1.76 -0.31
CA ALA A 211 -32.08 -0.74 0.63
C ALA A 211 -31.56 0.69 0.35
N ASP A 212 -31.62 1.09 -0.93
CA ASP A 212 -31.28 2.43 -1.42
C ASP A 212 -29.83 2.82 -1.07
N TRP A 213 -28.94 1.82 -1.10
CA TRP A 213 -27.50 2.01 -0.98
C TRP A 213 -26.83 1.92 -2.35
N TRP A 214 -25.78 2.69 -2.53
CA TRP A 214 -24.92 2.65 -3.71
C TRP A 214 -23.46 2.62 -3.30
N LEU A 215 -22.65 1.88 -4.04
CA LEU A 215 -21.20 1.93 -3.97
C LEU A 215 -20.66 2.59 -5.23
N LEU A 216 -19.99 3.72 -5.07
CA LEU A 216 -19.28 4.43 -6.13
C LEU A 216 -17.78 4.32 -5.88
N ALA A 217 -17.00 4.02 -6.90
CA ALA A 217 -15.55 3.91 -6.81
C ALA A 217 -14.86 4.78 -7.85
N LEU A 218 -14.03 5.73 -7.39
CA LEU A 218 -13.31 6.67 -8.26
C LEU A 218 -11.91 6.17 -8.61
N ASP A 219 -11.45 6.48 -9.82
CA ASP A 219 -10.05 6.35 -10.22
C ASP A 219 -9.41 7.74 -10.30
N GLU A 220 -8.63 8.09 -9.28
CA GLU A 220 -7.96 9.39 -9.13
C GLU A 220 -6.49 9.39 -9.57
N GLN A 221 -5.96 8.25 -10.06
CA GLN A 221 -4.58 8.09 -10.53
C GLN A 221 -3.49 8.54 -9.53
N PHE A 222 -3.11 9.82 -9.57
CA PHE A 222 -2.11 10.48 -8.70
C PHE A 222 -2.68 11.77 -8.08
N GLY A 223 -3.97 11.79 -7.74
CA GLY A 223 -4.68 12.99 -7.28
C GLY A 223 -4.99 13.97 -8.42
N ALA A 224 -5.04 13.49 -9.66
CA ALA A 224 -5.41 14.30 -10.81
C ALA A 224 -6.94 14.46 -10.88
N TYR A 225 -7.39 15.57 -11.48
CA TYR A 225 -8.80 15.87 -11.74
C TYR A 225 -9.56 14.65 -12.32
N VAL A 226 -10.83 14.48 -11.91
CA VAL A 226 -11.71 13.44 -12.45
C VAL A 226 -12.00 13.73 -13.92
N ASP A 227 -11.59 12.84 -14.82
CA ASP A 227 -11.69 13.05 -16.26
C ASP A 227 -13.14 13.05 -16.77
N ASP A 228 -13.39 13.77 -17.88
CA ASP A 228 -14.73 13.89 -18.48
C ASP A 228 -15.41 12.52 -18.77
N PRO A 229 -14.71 11.48 -19.28
CA PRO A 229 -15.26 10.12 -19.39
C PRO A 229 -15.88 9.57 -18.10
N GLN A 230 -15.16 9.73 -16.98
CA GLN A 230 -15.58 9.26 -15.67
C GLN A 230 -16.72 10.09 -15.12
N LEU A 231 -16.68 11.42 -15.27
CA LEU A 231 -17.79 12.30 -14.91
C LEU A 231 -19.06 11.92 -15.67
N ASN A 232 -19.00 11.75 -16.99
CA ASN A 232 -20.15 11.35 -17.81
C ASN A 232 -20.73 9.99 -17.37
N TYR A 233 -19.88 9.03 -17.00
CA TYR A 233 -20.32 7.73 -16.48
C TYR A 233 -21.12 7.89 -15.19
N PHE A 234 -20.61 8.67 -14.23
CA PHE A 234 -21.30 8.87 -12.95
C PHE A 234 -22.50 9.79 -13.06
N GLU A 235 -22.51 10.77 -13.99
CA GLU A 235 -23.71 11.55 -14.32
C GLU A 235 -24.82 10.65 -14.86
N ALA A 236 -24.49 9.65 -15.67
CA ALA A 236 -25.46 8.68 -16.16
C ALA A 236 -26.02 7.82 -15.01
N ALA A 237 -25.17 7.32 -14.12
CA ALA A 237 -25.59 6.57 -12.94
C ALA A 237 -26.43 7.42 -11.98
N ALA A 238 -26.06 8.69 -11.76
CA ALA A 238 -26.74 9.62 -10.87
C ALA A 238 -28.18 9.96 -11.31
N ARG A 239 -28.56 9.69 -12.57
CA ARG A 239 -29.95 9.83 -13.03
C ARG A 239 -30.88 8.81 -12.39
N GLU A 240 -30.35 7.71 -11.87
CA GLU A 240 -31.12 6.70 -11.13
C GLU A 240 -31.23 7.02 -9.64
N PHE A 241 -30.57 8.07 -9.16
CA PHE A 241 -30.57 8.40 -7.74
C PHE A 241 -31.88 9.06 -7.31
N GLY A 242 -32.37 8.65 -6.15
CA GLY A 242 -33.40 9.32 -5.38
C GLY A 242 -32.82 10.16 -4.23
N PRO A 243 -33.60 11.08 -3.64
CA PRO A 243 -33.17 11.91 -2.52
C PRO A 243 -32.89 11.11 -1.23
N ASP A 244 -33.40 9.88 -1.15
CA ASP A 244 -33.21 8.98 -0.01
C ASP A 244 -32.04 8.00 -0.20
N ASP A 245 -31.39 8.01 -1.37
CA ASP A 245 -30.24 7.16 -1.63
C ASP A 245 -29.03 7.52 -0.77
N LYS A 246 -28.32 6.48 -0.35
CA LYS A 246 -27.15 6.54 0.53
C LYS A 246 -25.94 6.02 -0.22
N ILE A 247 -24.85 6.79 -0.20
CA ILE A 247 -23.66 6.48 -0.98
C ILE A 247 -22.51 6.04 -0.06
N ILE A 248 -21.91 4.90 -0.40
CA ILE A 248 -20.56 4.50 -0.01
C ILE A 248 -19.62 4.95 -1.14
N LEU A 249 -18.69 5.84 -0.84
CA LEU A 249 -17.72 6.35 -1.81
C LEU A 249 -16.34 5.76 -1.52
N ALA A 250 -15.87 4.89 -2.41
CA ALA A 250 -14.51 4.34 -2.37
C ALA A 250 -13.57 5.20 -3.21
N VAL A 251 -12.49 5.67 -2.60
CA VAL A 251 -11.42 6.44 -3.25
C VAL A 251 -10.07 5.80 -2.93
N PRO A 252 -9.10 5.83 -3.86
CA PRO A 252 -7.85 5.09 -3.69
C PRO A 252 -6.98 5.66 -2.56
N GLU A 253 -7.07 6.96 -2.28
CA GLU A 253 -6.31 7.61 -1.23
C GLU A 253 -7.18 8.44 -0.26
N PRO A 254 -6.81 8.51 1.04
CA PRO A 254 -7.57 9.24 2.05
C PRO A 254 -7.21 10.72 1.99
N SER A 255 -7.62 11.37 0.90
CA SER A 255 -7.33 12.77 0.61
C SER A 255 -7.72 13.72 1.74
N TRP A 256 -8.74 13.38 2.54
CA TRP A 256 -9.15 14.13 3.73
C TRP A 256 -8.09 14.17 4.84
N VAL A 257 -7.31 13.10 5.03
CA VAL A 257 -6.19 13.08 5.99
C VAL A 257 -4.93 13.65 5.36
N LYS A 258 -4.63 13.28 4.11
CA LYS A 258 -3.44 13.77 3.38
C LYS A 258 -3.44 15.29 3.28
N ALA A 259 -4.59 15.91 2.97
CA ALA A 259 -4.70 17.36 2.91
C ALA A 259 -4.27 18.04 4.22
N ALA A 260 -4.63 17.46 5.37
CA ALA A 260 -4.25 17.96 6.69
C ALA A 260 -2.78 17.69 7.03
N LEU A 261 -2.29 16.45 6.81
CA LEU A 261 -0.91 16.04 7.14
C LEU A 261 0.14 16.74 6.28
N GLU A 262 -0.12 16.81 4.97
CA GLU A 262 0.83 17.33 3.98
C GLU A 262 0.72 18.84 3.79
N LYS A 263 -0.30 19.46 4.41
CA LYS A 263 -0.66 20.88 4.22
C LYS A 263 -0.91 21.18 2.74
N SER A 264 -1.71 20.33 2.13
CA SER A 264 -2.05 20.36 0.70
C SER A 264 -3.58 20.36 0.56
N PRO A 265 -4.26 21.49 0.84
CA PRO A 265 -5.72 21.61 0.76
C PRO A 265 -6.31 21.09 -0.56
N GLU A 266 -5.58 21.29 -1.66
CA GLU A 266 -5.94 20.88 -3.01
C GLU A 266 -6.12 19.36 -3.19
N ALA A 267 -5.55 18.54 -2.30
CA ALA A 267 -5.63 17.08 -2.42
C ALA A 267 -7.09 16.56 -2.34
N TYR A 268 -7.99 17.28 -1.67
CA TYR A 268 -9.40 16.90 -1.55
C TYR A 268 -10.29 17.49 -2.66
N ASP A 269 -9.75 18.37 -3.52
CA ASP A 269 -10.56 19.16 -4.46
C ASP A 269 -11.30 18.27 -5.49
N ALA A 270 -10.69 17.18 -5.96
CA ALA A 270 -11.32 16.26 -6.91
C ALA A 270 -12.53 15.53 -6.30
N VAL A 271 -12.36 15.00 -5.08
CA VAL A 271 -13.43 14.38 -4.31
C VAL A 271 -14.54 15.38 -3.99
N ASP A 272 -14.21 16.58 -3.52
CA ASP A 272 -15.20 17.63 -3.24
C ASP A 272 -15.98 18.02 -4.50
N TYR A 273 -15.28 18.18 -5.62
CA TYR A 273 -15.88 18.49 -6.91
C TYR A 273 -16.88 17.41 -7.31
N PHE A 274 -16.50 16.13 -7.20
CA PHE A 274 -17.37 15.00 -7.51
C PHE A 274 -18.63 14.99 -6.63
N ILE A 275 -18.48 15.11 -5.32
CA ILE A 275 -19.60 15.12 -4.37
C ILE A 275 -20.53 16.31 -4.66
N ARG A 276 -19.97 17.51 -4.85
CA ARG A 276 -20.75 18.74 -5.05
C ARG A 276 -21.46 18.79 -6.38
N THR A 277 -20.88 18.20 -7.42
CA THR A 277 -21.36 18.35 -8.81
C THR A 277 -22.21 17.17 -9.26
N ILE A 278 -21.91 15.95 -8.80
CA ILE A 278 -22.60 14.73 -9.23
C ILE A 278 -23.64 14.28 -8.20
N ILE A 279 -23.25 14.20 -6.93
CA ILE A 279 -24.09 13.59 -5.90
C ILE A 279 -25.08 14.60 -5.31
N ALA A 280 -24.59 15.72 -4.78
CA ALA A 280 -25.41 16.69 -4.06
C ALA A 280 -26.65 17.19 -4.83
N PRO A 281 -26.61 17.43 -6.16
CA PRO A 281 -27.79 17.86 -6.92
C PRO A 281 -28.93 16.84 -6.96
N THR A 282 -28.64 15.55 -6.74
CA THR A 282 -29.67 14.47 -6.72
C THR A 282 -30.43 14.39 -5.40
N GLY A 283 -29.92 15.03 -4.34
CA GLY A 283 -30.41 14.87 -2.97
C GLY A 283 -29.83 13.66 -2.23
N ALA A 284 -29.20 12.71 -2.93
CA ALA A 284 -28.53 11.57 -2.31
C ALA A 284 -27.40 12.01 -1.36
N ARG A 285 -27.11 11.17 -0.36
CA ARG A 285 -26.18 11.50 0.72
C ARG A 285 -25.02 10.52 0.78
N VAL A 286 -23.79 11.03 0.72
CA VAL A 286 -22.61 10.23 1.06
C VAL A 286 -22.59 10.00 2.57
N ARG A 287 -22.70 8.74 2.99
CA ARG A 287 -22.74 8.35 4.41
C ARG A 287 -21.45 7.70 4.88
N LEU A 288 -20.70 7.10 3.96
CA LEU A 288 -19.43 6.43 4.23
C LEU A 288 -18.44 6.73 3.11
N MET A 289 -17.22 7.13 3.47
CA MET A 289 -16.08 7.18 2.56
C MET A 289 -15.04 6.14 2.98
N LEU A 290 -14.56 5.35 2.01
CA LEU A 290 -13.61 4.27 2.22
C LEU A 290 -12.35 4.53 1.41
N SER A 291 -11.18 4.29 2.01
CA SER A 291 -9.90 4.38 1.30
C SER A 291 -8.83 3.43 1.86
N GLY A 292 -7.74 3.27 1.09
CA GLY A 292 -6.50 2.59 1.47
C GLY A 292 -5.32 3.57 1.58
N ASP A 293 -4.22 3.27 0.89
CA ASP A 293 -2.96 4.02 0.72
C ASP A 293 -2.15 4.21 2.01
N LEU A 294 -2.78 4.62 3.11
CA LEU A 294 -2.16 4.60 4.42
C LEU A 294 -2.41 3.25 5.06
N HIS A 295 -1.32 2.50 5.29
CA HIS A 295 -1.35 1.09 5.66
C HIS A 295 -1.71 0.82 7.12
N HIS A 296 -2.84 1.36 7.56
CA HIS A 296 -3.43 1.19 8.87
C HIS A 296 -4.96 1.25 8.78
N TYR A 297 -5.63 1.07 9.93
CA TYR A 297 -7.03 1.44 10.09
C TYR A 297 -7.15 2.75 10.87
N ALA A 298 -8.01 3.66 10.40
CA ALA A 298 -8.39 4.88 11.09
C ALA A 298 -9.82 5.29 10.73
N ARG A 299 -10.58 5.79 11.70
CA ARG A 299 -11.93 6.32 11.48
C ARG A 299 -12.05 7.73 12.04
N TYR A 300 -12.50 8.64 11.17
CA TYR A 300 -12.91 9.97 11.54
C TYR A 300 -14.43 10.08 11.43
N SER A 301 -15.06 10.50 12.51
CA SER A 301 -16.53 10.67 12.59
C SER A 301 -16.89 12.15 12.49
N GLY A 302 -17.91 12.44 11.69
CA GLY A 302 -18.48 13.76 11.51
C GLY A 302 -20.00 13.74 11.49
N VAL A 303 -20.61 14.92 11.40
CA VAL A 303 -22.06 15.08 11.50
C VAL A 303 -22.82 14.41 10.34
N ASP A 304 -22.22 14.39 9.15
CA ASP A 304 -22.85 13.99 7.89
C ASP A 304 -22.38 12.64 7.33
N ARG A 305 -21.18 12.16 7.68
CA ARG A 305 -20.63 10.89 7.19
C ARG A 305 -19.48 10.39 8.06
N GLU A 306 -19.13 9.11 7.90
CA GLU A 306 -17.89 8.53 8.41
C GLU A 306 -16.82 8.50 7.32
N LEU A 307 -15.57 8.78 7.70
CA LEU A 307 -14.41 8.70 6.84
C LEU A 307 -13.47 7.60 7.37
N VAL A 308 -13.29 6.53 6.60
CA VAL A 308 -12.54 5.34 7.03
C VAL A 308 -11.39 5.06 6.10
N THR A 309 -10.20 5.02 6.68
CA THR A 309 -8.98 4.51 6.03
C THR A 309 -8.77 3.08 6.52
N CYS A 310 -8.60 2.12 5.61
CA CYS A 310 -8.37 0.71 5.95
C CYS A 310 -7.39 0.05 4.96
N GLY A 311 -6.14 0.52 4.95
CA GLY A 311 -5.06 0.01 4.10
C GLY A 311 -4.26 -1.17 4.66
N GLY A 312 -4.90 -1.99 5.49
CA GLY A 312 -4.23 -3.07 6.22
C GLY A 312 -4.16 -4.41 5.46
N GLY A 313 -4.33 -4.44 4.13
CA GLY A 313 -4.59 -5.67 3.38
C GLY A 313 -3.37 -6.57 3.10
N GLY A 314 -2.17 -6.00 3.08
CA GLY A 314 -0.96 -6.77 2.76
C GLY A 314 0.35 -6.00 2.87
N ALA A 315 0.33 -4.67 2.70
CA ALA A 315 1.48 -3.79 2.79
C ALA A 315 2.06 -3.67 4.21
N TYR A 316 3.30 -3.20 4.32
CA TYR A 316 3.91 -2.88 5.60
C TYR A 316 3.08 -1.84 6.37
N LEU A 317 3.08 -1.88 7.71
CA LEU A 317 2.32 -0.91 8.52
C LEU A 317 2.75 0.55 8.28
N TYR A 318 1.80 1.47 8.12
CA TYR A 318 2.02 2.93 8.19
C TYR A 318 1.58 3.46 9.56
N PRO A 319 2.26 4.46 10.16
CA PRO A 319 1.95 4.88 11.52
C PRO A 319 0.59 5.56 11.68
N THR A 320 0.00 5.39 12.86
CA THR A 320 -1.24 6.07 13.29
C THR A 320 -0.97 7.23 14.25
N HIS A 321 0.20 7.26 14.90
CA HIS A 321 0.52 8.25 15.95
C HIS A 321 0.78 9.68 15.44
N GLU A 322 0.92 9.85 14.12
CA GLU A 322 1.02 11.16 13.46
C GLU A 322 -0.34 11.65 12.95
N LEU A 323 -1.39 10.83 13.00
CA LEU A 323 -2.73 11.23 12.58
C LEU A 323 -3.24 12.38 13.47
N PRO A 324 -3.80 13.45 12.89
CA PRO A 324 -4.41 14.53 13.68
C PRO A 324 -5.65 14.02 14.43
N ASP A 325 -5.91 14.56 15.63
CA ASP A 325 -7.10 14.20 16.40
C ASP A 325 -8.39 14.81 15.81
N GLU A 326 -8.25 15.90 15.04
CA GLU A 326 -9.33 16.58 14.36
C GLU A 326 -8.87 17.05 12.97
N ILE A 327 -9.74 16.90 11.99
CA ILE A 327 -9.56 17.41 10.62
C ILE A 327 -10.79 18.21 10.20
N THR A 328 -10.62 19.10 9.23
CA THR A 328 -11.73 19.84 8.61
C THR A 328 -11.86 19.43 7.16
N VAL A 329 -13.05 18.99 6.76
CA VAL A 329 -13.32 18.45 5.41
C VAL A 329 -14.57 19.11 4.82
N PRO A 330 -14.51 19.69 3.60
CA PRO A 330 -13.28 20.02 2.86
C PRO A 330 -12.36 20.99 3.63
N PRO A 331 -11.04 20.99 3.37
CA PRO A 331 -10.11 21.94 3.98
C PRO A 331 -10.51 23.41 3.71
N PRO A 332 -10.46 24.32 4.70
CA PRO A 332 -10.93 25.69 4.55
C PRO A 332 -10.01 26.55 3.66
N ASP A 333 -8.74 26.16 3.55
CA ASP A 333 -7.70 26.92 2.82
C ASP A 333 -7.58 26.53 1.34
N THR A 334 -8.55 25.77 0.80
CA THR A 334 -8.55 25.43 -0.63
C THR A 334 -8.67 26.69 -1.51
N LEU A 335 -7.92 26.71 -2.62
CA LEU A 335 -8.01 27.76 -3.63
C LEU A 335 -9.25 27.60 -4.53
N SER A 336 -9.97 26.48 -4.40
CA SER A 336 -11.24 26.27 -5.10
C SER A 336 -12.24 27.36 -4.72
N ARG A 337 -12.68 28.15 -5.72
CA ARG A 337 -13.66 29.22 -5.53
C ARG A 337 -15.06 28.71 -5.12
N ARG A 338 -15.31 27.40 -5.29
CA ARG A 338 -16.55 26.72 -4.96
C ARG A 338 -16.22 25.40 -4.27
N SER A 339 -16.21 25.42 -2.95
CA SER A 339 -16.08 24.24 -2.09
C SER A 339 -17.40 23.90 -1.41
N SER A 340 -17.58 22.63 -1.03
CA SER A 340 -18.64 22.28 -0.07
C SER A 340 -18.38 22.92 1.29
N GLN A 341 -19.42 22.96 2.14
CA GLN A 341 -19.29 23.48 3.49
C GLN A 341 -18.28 22.65 4.30
N SER A 342 -17.19 23.29 4.75
CA SER A 342 -16.22 22.70 5.67
C SER A 342 -16.85 22.29 6.99
N ARG A 343 -16.57 21.06 7.43
CA ARG A 343 -17.06 20.49 8.70
C ARG A 343 -15.92 19.83 9.48
N PRO A 344 -15.93 19.90 10.82
CA PRO A 344 -14.96 19.18 11.63
C PRO A 344 -15.29 17.69 11.68
N TYR A 345 -14.25 16.86 11.69
CA TYR A 345 -14.32 15.43 11.93
C TYR A 345 -13.29 15.06 12.99
N HIS A 346 -13.67 14.21 13.93
CA HIS A 346 -12.81 13.79 15.03
C HIS A 346 -12.35 12.35 14.83
N LEU A 347 -11.07 12.09 15.10
CA LEU A 347 -10.49 10.76 15.09
C LEU A 347 -11.06 9.93 16.24
N THR A 348 -11.87 8.93 15.93
CA THR A 348 -12.54 8.10 16.94
C THR A 348 -11.78 6.82 17.25
N ALA A 349 -11.15 6.22 16.24
CA ALA A 349 -10.45 4.95 16.38
C ALA A 349 -9.25 4.85 15.44
N THR A 350 -8.23 4.12 15.88
CA THR A 350 -7.05 3.76 15.08
C THR A 350 -6.62 2.34 15.42
N TYR A 351 -6.16 1.61 14.41
CA TYR A 351 -5.49 0.33 14.61
C TYR A 351 -4.21 0.26 13.76
N PRO A 352 -3.03 0.12 14.41
CA PRO A 352 -2.83 0.03 15.85
C PRO A 352 -3.13 1.37 16.55
N ASP A 353 -3.37 1.33 17.87
CA ASP A 353 -3.52 2.55 18.66
C ASP A 353 -2.25 3.42 18.60
N LYS A 354 -2.39 4.75 18.78
CA LYS A 354 -1.25 5.69 18.67
C LYS A 354 -0.06 5.31 19.57
N PRO A 355 -0.23 4.98 20.87
CA PRO A 355 0.88 4.51 21.72
C PRO A 355 1.59 3.27 21.17
N THR A 356 0.84 2.27 20.71
CA THR A 356 1.36 1.03 20.12
C THR A 356 2.10 1.33 18.82
N SER A 357 1.54 2.15 17.94
CA SER A 357 2.22 2.63 16.72
C SER A 357 3.56 3.26 17.07
N ARG A 358 3.59 4.24 17.98
CA ARG A 358 4.84 4.91 18.39
C ARG A 358 5.87 3.92 18.93
N ARG A 359 5.44 2.93 19.73
CA ARG A 359 6.31 1.86 20.25
C ARG A 359 6.88 0.99 19.12
N LEU A 360 6.08 0.64 18.13
CA LEU A 360 6.52 -0.13 16.96
C LEU A 360 7.62 0.61 16.18
N GLY A 361 7.60 1.94 16.13
CA GLY A 361 8.65 2.76 15.51
C GLY A 361 10.07 2.41 15.97
N TRP A 362 10.26 2.06 17.25
CA TRP A 362 11.57 1.69 17.80
C TRP A 362 12.15 0.39 17.23
N GLY A 363 11.33 -0.43 16.57
CA GLY A 363 11.77 -1.65 15.89
C GLY A 363 12.78 -1.39 14.77
N VAL A 364 12.91 -0.14 14.30
CA VAL A 364 13.83 0.26 13.22
C VAL A 364 15.29 -0.13 13.49
N PHE A 365 15.77 -0.07 14.73
CA PHE A 365 17.16 -0.40 15.06
C PHE A 365 17.53 -1.85 14.69
N GLY A 366 16.62 -2.80 14.95
CA GLY A 366 16.83 -4.20 14.59
C GLY A 366 16.39 -4.53 13.15
N ARG A 367 15.29 -3.93 12.69
CA ARG A 367 14.68 -4.30 11.41
C ARG A 367 15.35 -3.65 10.21
N LEU A 368 15.83 -2.41 10.30
CA LEU A 368 16.46 -1.72 9.18
C LEU A 368 17.66 -2.50 8.59
N PRO A 369 18.70 -2.87 9.37
CA PRO A 369 19.84 -3.60 8.81
C PRO A 369 19.51 -5.05 8.39
N SER A 370 18.54 -5.70 9.06
CA SER A 370 18.21 -7.10 8.78
C SER A 370 17.29 -7.27 7.57
N ARG A 371 16.29 -6.39 7.41
CA ARG A 371 15.36 -6.38 6.26
C ARG A 371 15.98 -5.73 5.03
N ASN A 372 16.87 -4.76 5.21
CA ASN A 372 17.51 -4.01 4.13
C ASN A 372 19.03 -4.18 4.15
N ALA A 373 19.51 -5.43 4.11
CA ALA A 373 20.95 -5.73 4.13
C ALA A 373 21.73 -4.98 3.03
N GLY A 374 21.15 -4.83 1.83
CA GLY A 374 21.75 -4.03 0.75
C GLY A 374 21.94 -2.55 1.13
N PHE A 375 21.04 -1.99 1.93
CA PHE A 375 21.16 -0.61 2.44
C PHE A 375 22.30 -0.52 3.48
N ALA A 376 22.40 -1.48 4.40
CA ALA A 376 23.52 -1.53 5.35
C ALA A 376 24.87 -1.69 4.63
N THR A 377 24.94 -2.51 3.57
CA THR A 377 26.13 -2.64 2.72
C THR A 377 26.46 -1.34 2.00
N LEU A 378 25.48 -0.62 1.47
CA LEU A 378 25.69 0.70 0.85
C LEU A 378 26.29 1.68 1.85
N ILE A 379 25.71 1.79 3.05
CA ILE A 379 26.25 2.65 4.12
C ILE A 379 27.67 2.23 4.51
N GLY A 380 27.93 0.93 4.66
CA GLY A 380 29.26 0.41 4.95
C GLY A 380 30.29 0.75 3.86
N GLY A 381 29.90 0.66 2.59
CA GLY A 381 30.72 1.07 1.46
C GLY A 381 31.04 2.56 1.49
N LEU A 382 30.05 3.42 1.69
CA LEU A 382 30.24 4.87 1.83
C LEU A 382 31.17 5.21 3.00
N GLN A 383 30.95 4.60 4.16
CA GLN A 383 31.78 4.76 5.37
C GLN A 383 33.21 4.28 5.15
N THR A 384 33.41 3.17 4.45
CA THR A 384 34.75 2.64 4.12
C THR A 384 35.48 3.56 3.15
N LEU A 385 34.82 4.08 2.12
CA LEU A 385 35.43 5.00 1.16
C LEU A 385 35.83 6.34 1.81
N LEU A 386 34.95 6.89 2.67
CA LEU A 386 35.29 8.06 3.49
C LEU A 386 36.49 7.76 4.37
N MET A 387 36.47 6.63 5.07
CA MET A 387 37.53 6.24 5.98
C MET A 387 38.88 6.11 5.28
N LEU A 388 38.94 5.36 4.17
CA LEU A 388 40.16 5.16 3.38
C LEU A 388 40.69 6.48 2.82
N SER A 389 39.81 7.39 2.40
CA SER A 389 40.21 8.70 1.90
C SER A 389 40.80 9.57 3.00
N MET A 390 40.19 9.60 4.20
CA MET A 390 40.73 10.35 5.34
C MET A 390 42.04 9.74 5.87
N ALA A 391 42.13 8.42 5.99
CA ALA A 391 43.33 7.71 6.42
C ALA A 391 44.49 7.90 5.42
N GLY A 392 44.19 7.88 4.12
CA GLY A 392 45.17 8.14 3.06
C GLY A 392 45.77 9.55 3.16
N ILE A 393 44.95 10.57 3.41
CA ILE A 393 45.45 11.95 3.65
C ILE A 393 46.32 12.00 4.91
N ALA A 394 45.90 11.35 6.00
CA ALA A 394 46.64 11.34 7.26
C ALA A 394 48.03 10.67 7.14
N THR A 395 48.15 9.64 6.31
CA THR A 395 49.40 8.87 6.12
C THR A 395 50.31 9.44 5.02
N GLN A 396 49.76 10.10 4.00
CA GLN A 396 50.53 10.63 2.84
C GLN A 396 50.91 12.12 2.97
N GLN A 397 50.93 12.70 4.17
CA GLN A 397 51.15 14.14 4.39
C GLN A 397 52.43 14.71 3.76
N ARG A 398 53.43 13.88 3.46
CA ARG A 398 54.72 14.28 2.86
C ARG A 398 54.81 14.05 1.35
N ASN A 399 53.74 13.59 0.69
CA ASN A 399 53.71 13.25 -0.73
C ASN A 399 52.56 13.98 -1.44
N GLU A 400 52.88 15.02 -2.23
CA GLU A 400 51.86 15.85 -2.91
C GLU A 400 50.95 15.05 -3.85
N THR A 401 51.50 14.10 -4.61
CA THR A 401 50.71 13.24 -5.50
C THR A 401 49.78 12.34 -4.69
N GLY A 402 50.27 11.80 -3.56
CA GLY A 402 49.48 11.03 -2.61
C GLY A 402 48.35 11.86 -1.98
N LEU A 403 48.62 13.09 -1.57
CA LEU A 403 47.62 14.01 -1.03
C LEU A 403 46.48 14.26 -2.02
N ARG A 404 46.80 14.54 -3.29
CA ARG A 404 45.77 14.75 -4.34
C ARG A 404 44.95 13.49 -4.62
N LEU A 405 45.60 12.32 -4.60
CA LEU A 405 44.96 11.02 -4.83
C LEU A 405 43.84 10.75 -3.80
N PHE A 406 43.97 11.23 -2.57
CA PHE A 406 42.98 11.02 -1.51
C PHE A 406 42.08 12.24 -1.25
N SER A 407 42.54 13.47 -1.52
CA SER A 407 41.75 14.69 -1.28
C SER A 407 40.57 14.82 -2.25
N ILE A 408 40.74 14.47 -3.53
CA ILE A 408 39.65 14.53 -4.52
C ILE A 408 38.53 13.52 -4.17
N PRO A 409 38.83 12.22 -3.94
CA PRO A 409 37.84 11.28 -3.44
C PRO A 409 37.21 11.72 -2.12
N LEU A 410 37.99 12.26 -1.17
CA LEU A 410 37.43 12.72 0.10
C LEU A 410 36.39 13.82 -0.12
N VAL A 411 36.74 14.91 -0.83
CA VAL A 411 35.80 16.01 -1.10
C VAL A 411 34.56 15.49 -1.83
N THR A 412 34.76 14.61 -2.81
CA THR A 412 33.67 14.00 -3.57
C THR A 412 32.73 13.20 -2.65
N MET A 413 33.29 12.36 -1.77
CA MET A 413 32.52 11.56 -0.83
C MET A 413 31.81 12.42 0.22
N LEU A 414 32.45 13.48 0.73
CA LEU A 414 31.80 14.44 1.65
C LEU A 414 30.58 15.10 0.99
N VAL A 415 30.73 15.54 -0.27
CA VAL A 415 29.62 16.12 -1.05
C VAL A 415 28.53 15.09 -1.30
N ILE A 416 28.87 13.87 -1.73
CA ILE A 416 27.91 12.79 -1.95
C ILE A 416 27.15 12.46 -0.66
N THR A 417 27.83 12.37 0.48
CA THR A 417 27.20 12.07 1.78
C THR A 417 26.26 13.19 2.21
N LEU A 418 26.67 14.46 2.10
CA LEU A 418 25.82 15.60 2.47
C LEU A 418 24.62 15.75 1.54
N LEU A 419 24.82 15.67 0.23
CA LEU A 419 23.73 15.74 -0.75
C LEU A 419 22.80 14.54 -0.63
N GLY A 420 23.36 13.34 -0.45
CA GLY A 420 22.61 12.12 -0.21
C GLY A 420 21.71 12.24 1.02
N ALA A 421 22.25 12.71 2.15
CA ALA A 421 21.46 12.94 3.36
C ALA A 421 20.40 14.04 3.20
N ALA A 422 20.73 15.14 2.51
CA ALA A 422 19.78 16.20 2.22
C ALA A 422 18.63 15.71 1.33
N PHE A 423 18.92 14.97 0.25
CA PHE A 423 17.92 14.38 -0.64
C PHE A 423 17.15 13.24 0.02
N PHE A 424 17.76 12.48 0.93
CA PHE A 424 17.05 11.50 1.73
C PHE A 424 16.01 12.17 2.65
N ALA A 425 16.36 13.32 3.25
CA ALA A 425 15.43 14.10 4.07
C ALA A 425 14.23 14.67 3.30
N LYS A 426 14.41 14.92 2.00
CA LYS A 426 13.31 15.26 1.08
C LYS A 426 13.73 15.00 -0.36
N PRO A 427 13.25 13.92 -0.99
CA PRO A 427 13.52 13.66 -2.40
C PRO A 427 12.99 14.79 -3.29
N PRO A 428 13.63 15.08 -4.44
CA PRO A 428 13.13 16.10 -5.39
C PRO A 428 11.71 15.79 -5.93
N THR A 429 11.32 14.53 -5.91
CA THR A 429 10.01 14.03 -6.35
C THR A 429 8.93 14.11 -5.26
N ALA A 430 9.28 14.45 -4.02
CA ALA A 430 8.33 14.54 -2.92
C ALA A 430 7.49 15.81 -3.01
N VAL A 431 6.19 15.69 -2.71
CA VAL A 431 5.22 16.80 -2.75
C VAL A 431 5.56 17.88 -1.70
N GLY A 432 5.14 19.12 -1.99
CA GLY A 432 5.27 20.26 -1.09
C GLY A 432 6.66 20.91 -1.04
N LYS A 433 6.76 22.08 -0.41
CA LYS A 433 8.01 22.86 -0.37
C LYS A 433 9.02 22.26 0.62
N ARG A 434 10.31 22.38 0.30
CA ARG A 434 11.39 22.07 1.27
C ARG A 434 11.46 23.21 2.30
N SER A 435 11.22 22.88 3.56
CA SER A 435 11.34 23.80 4.70
C SER A 435 12.64 23.59 5.49
N LEU A 436 12.94 24.51 6.42
CA LEU A 436 14.16 24.52 7.25
C LEU A 436 14.40 23.20 8.01
N ARG A 437 13.34 22.54 8.50
CA ARG A 437 13.48 21.25 9.21
C ARG A 437 14.20 20.20 8.35
N HIS A 438 13.94 20.14 7.04
CA HIS A 438 14.57 19.16 6.15
C HIS A 438 16.06 19.44 5.99
N TRP A 439 16.46 20.72 5.95
CA TRP A 439 17.86 21.11 5.89
C TRP A 439 18.60 20.79 7.19
N PHE A 440 18.01 21.10 8.35
CA PHE A 440 18.63 20.80 9.64
C PHE A 440 18.71 19.30 9.91
N LEU A 441 17.64 18.55 9.65
CA LEU A 441 17.61 17.10 9.86
C LEU A 441 18.52 16.38 8.86
N GLY A 442 18.40 16.66 7.56
CA GLY A 442 19.23 16.03 6.53
C GLY A 442 20.70 16.44 6.60
N GLY A 443 20.97 17.74 6.78
CA GLY A 443 22.33 18.25 6.96
C GLY A 443 22.97 17.74 8.25
N GLY A 444 22.24 17.75 9.36
CA GLY A 444 22.68 17.18 10.63
C GLY A 444 22.97 15.68 10.53
N HIS A 445 22.14 14.92 9.83
CA HIS A 445 22.38 13.50 9.57
C HIS A 445 23.64 13.27 8.73
N GLY A 446 23.82 14.03 7.65
CA GLY A 446 25.02 13.95 6.80
C GLY A 446 26.30 14.27 7.58
N LEU A 447 26.27 15.33 8.40
CA LEU A 447 27.39 15.67 9.30
C LEU A 447 27.65 14.59 10.34
N ALA A 448 26.61 13.98 10.90
CA ALA A 448 26.77 12.87 11.85
C ALA A 448 27.39 11.63 11.18
N GLN A 449 27.03 11.32 9.93
CA GLN A 449 27.66 10.24 9.16
C GLN A 449 29.13 10.53 8.87
N ILE A 450 29.48 11.78 8.55
CA ILE A 450 30.88 12.22 8.36
C ILE A 450 31.65 12.14 9.67
N GLY A 451 31.06 12.58 10.78
CA GLY A 451 31.65 12.46 12.12
C GLY A 451 31.89 11.00 12.52
N LEU A 452 30.94 10.11 12.20
CA LEU A 452 31.10 8.67 12.38
C LEU A 452 32.26 8.12 11.52
N ALA A 453 32.37 8.56 10.27
CA ALA A 453 33.49 8.19 9.40
C ALA A 453 34.84 8.66 9.96
N ALA A 454 34.91 9.90 10.47
CA ALA A 454 36.12 10.45 11.08
C ALA A 454 36.52 9.70 12.35
N LEU A 455 35.56 9.34 13.21
CA LEU A 455 35.78 8.47 14.36
C LEU A 455 36.29 7.09 13.93
N GLY A 456 35.66 6.51 12.90
CA GLY A 456 36.08 5.24 12.31
C GLY A 456 37.50 5.28 11.74
N THR A 457 37.88 6.37 11.06
CA THR A 457 39.26 6.63 10.61
C THR A 457 40.22 6.72 11.77
N TRP A 458 39.87 7.47 12.82
CA TRP A 458 40.73 7.59 14.00
C TRP A 458 40.97 6.21 14.64
N LEU A 459 39.92 5.42 14.83
CA LEU A 459 40.05 4.05 15.34
C LEU A 459 40.87 3.16 14.41
N TRP A 460 40.66 3.24 13.10
CA TRP A 460 41.40 2.48 12.09
C TRP A 460 42.91 2.78 12.15
N LEU A 461 43.29 4.06 12.26
CA LEU A 461 44.68 4.51 12.38
C LEU A 461 45.37 4.07 13.69
N MET A 462 44.60 3.71 14.72
CA MET A 462 45.14 3.17 15.98
C MET A 462 45.38 1.65 15.93
N THR A 463 45.00 0.98 14.84
CA THR A 463 45.24 -0.46 14.62
C THR A 463 46.53 -0.67 13.82
N PRO A 464 47.10 -1.90 13.77
CA PRO A 464 48.23 -2.20 12.89
C PRO A 464 47.82 -2.38 11.41
N PHE A 465 46.52 -2.40 11.08
CA PHE A 465 46.02 -2.69 9.74
C PHE A 465 46.40 -1.68 8.65
N PRO A 466 46.52 -0.36 8.91
CA PRO A 466 46.98 0.60 7.91
C PRO A 466 48.38 0.28 7.37
N ASP A 467 49.25 -0.29 8.22
CA ASP A 467 50.64 -0.61 7.89
C ASP A 467 50.80 -1.98 7.20
N TRP A 468 49.72 -2.74 7.07
CA TRP A 468 49.78 -4.03 6.38
C TRP A 468 50.07 -3.86 4.89
N PRO A 469 50.88 -4.76 4.29
CA PRO A 469 51.23 -4.67 2.88
C PRO A 469 49.97 -4.82 2.02
N TRP A 470 49.88 -4.06 0.93
CA TRP A 470 48.82 -4.23 -0.07
C TRP A 470 48.90 -5.62 -0.73
N PRO A 471 47.77 -6.27 -1.12
CA PRO A 471 46.71 -6.88 -0.30
C PRO A 471 45.96 -6.19 0.84
N PHE A 472 46.55 -6.40 2.00
CA PHE A 472 45.81 -6.93 3.13
C PHE A 472 45.12 -5.83 3.93
N SER A 473 45.70 -4.62 3.94
CA SER A 473 45.06 -3.44 4.53
C SER A 473 43.71 -3.12 3.88
N LEU A 474 43.63 -3.18 2.53
CA LEU A 474 42.37 -2.96 1.82
C LEU A 474 41.39 -4.11 2.03
N LEU A 475 41.87 -5.36 2.02
CA LEU A 475 41.02 -6.52 2.23
C LEU A 475 40.39 -6.52 3.63
N ILE A 476 41.15 -6.18 4.68
CA ILE A 476 40.60 -6.11 6.04
C ILE A 476 39.68 -4.90 6.22
N ALA A 477 39.92 -3.79 5.51
CA ALA A 477 38.99 -2.66 5.48
C ALA A 477 37.64 -3.06 4.89
N ILE A 478 37.62 -3.81 3.80
CA ILE A 478 36.38 -4.25 3.15
C ILE A 478 35.71 -5.38 3.93
N ALA A 479 36.48 -6.38 4.39
CA ALA A 479 35.92 -7.60 4.99
C ALA A 479 35.49 -7.42 6.45
N VAL A 480 36.11 -6.49 7.19
CA VAL A 480 35.84 -6.29 8.62
C VAL A 480 35.31 -4.89 8.91
N TYR A 481 36.04 -3.84 8.53
CA TYR A 481 35.61 -2.47 8.81
C TYR A 481 34.29 -2.15 8.11
N GLY A 482 34.13 -2.49 6.82
CA GLY A 482 32.94 -2.19 6.03
C GLY A 482 31.64 -2.73 6.63
N PRO A 483 31.52 -4.04 6.93
CA PRO A 483 30.33 -4.60 7.57
C PRO A 483 30.04 -4.00 8.95
N LEU A 484 31.06 -3.78 9.78
CA LEU A 484 30.90 -3.15 11.09
C LEU A 484 30.43 -1.70 10.99
N ALA A 485 31.07 -0.91 10.13
CA ALA A 485 30.70 0.47 9.86
C ALA A 485 29.32 0.58 9.20
N GLY A 486 28.94 -0.39 8.35
CA GLY A 486 27.61 -0.49 7.78
C GLY A 486 26.55 -0.77 8.84
N LEU A 487 26.81 -1.67 9.78
CA LEU A 487 25.92 -1.93 10.90
C LEU A 487 25.77 -0.69 11.79
N VAL A 488 26.87 -0.10 12.26
CA VAL A 488 26.84 1.10 13.12
C VAL A 488 26.22 2.30 12.39
N GLY A 489 26.59 2.51 11.12
CA GLY A 489 26.03 3.57 10.27
C GLY A 489 24.53 3.39 10.03
N SER A 490 24.04 2.15 9.92
CA SER A 490 22.60 1.88 9.83
C SER A 490 21.86 2.20 11.14
N GLN A 491 22.51 2.01 12.31
CA GLN A 491 21.93 2.43 13.59
C GLN A 491 21.82 3.96 13.67
N LEU A 492 22.78 4.68 13.10
CA LEU A 492 22.70 6.14 12.98
C LEU A 492 21.55 6.58 12.05
N VAL A 493 21.31 5.86 10.95
CA VAL A 493 20.12 6.11 10.10
C VAL A 493 18.83 5.80 10.85
N ALA A 494 18.77 4.70 11.60
CA ALA A 494 17.62 4.32 12.41
C ALA A 494 17.27 5.40 13.45
N LEU A 495 18.29 5.92 14.16
CA LEU A 495 18.14 7.04 15.09
C LEU A 495 17.64 8.30 14.36
N TYR A 496 18.22 8.62 13.21
CA TYR A 496 17.78 9.74 12.39
C TYR A 496 16.30 9.62 12.01
N LEU A 497 15.86 8.45 11.52
CA LEU A 497 14.48 8.22 11.08
C LEU A 497 13.49 8.39 12.25
N LEU A 498 13.85 7.95 13.46
CA LEU A 498 13.03 8.16 14.66
C LEU A 498 12.91 9.64 15.03
N VAL A 499 14.03 10.36 15.02
CA VAL A 499 14.04 11.80 15.36
C VAL A 499 13.33 12.60 14.28
N ALA A 500 13.64 12.37 13.00
CA ALA A 500 13.03 13.05 11.87
C ALA A 500 11.52 12.78 11.80
N GLY A 501 11.09 11.54 12.09
CA GLY A 501 9.69 11.14 12.14
C GLY A 501 8.87 11.99 13.09
N HIS A 502 9.42 12.31 14.28
CA HIS A 502 8.77 13.20 15.26
C HIS A 502 8.55 14.64 14.74
N PHE A 503 9.28 15.06 13.71
CA PHE A 503 9.11 16.37 13.07
C PHE A 503 8.31 16.28 11.75
N GLY A 504 7.67 15.14 11.48
CA GLY A 504 6.92 14.87 10.25
C GLY A 504 7.83 14.78 9.02
N VAL A 505 9.06 14.27 9.18
CA VAL A 505 10.03 14.06 8.10
C VAL A 505 10.43 12.59 8.08
N ASN A 506 10.43 11.97 6.89
CA ASN A 506 10.78 10.56 6.70
C ASN A 506 10.02 9.54 7.57
N ILE A 507 8.79 9.87 7.98
CA ILE A 507 7.94 8.95 8.72
C ILE A 507 7.61 7.70 7.89
N ASN A 508 7.42 7.89 6.58
CA ASN A 508 7.22 6.80 5.63
C ASN A 508 8.47 5.88 5.60
N GLU A 509 9.66 6.44 5.39
CA GLU A 509 10.91 5.66 5.35
C GLU A 509 11.22 4.95 6.68
N LEU A 510 10.81 5.52 7.82
CA LEU A 510 10.92 4.85 9.13
C LEU A 510 10.15 3.53 9.15
N TYR A 511 8.95 3.49 8.58
CA TYR A 511 8.10 2.30 8.61
C TYR A 511 8.33 1.37 7.41
N ALA A 512 8.56 1.93 6.22
CA ALA A 512 8.96 1.19 5.04
C ALA A 512 10.31 0.47 5.27
N GLY A 513 11.27 1.16 5.92
CA GLY A 513 12.55 0.57 6.32
C GLY A 513 12.43 -0.55 7.35
N GLN A 514 11.33 -0.58 8.12
CA GLN A 514 11.03 -1.68 9.03
C GLN A 514 10.35 -2.86 8.36
N GLY A 515 9.52 -2.63 7.33
CA GLY A 515 8.76 -3.68 6.65
C GLY A 515 7.90 -4.48 7.63
N ILE A 516 7.04 -3.79 8.39
CA ILE A 516 6.20 -4.42 9.41
C ILE A 516 5.03 -5.16 8.73
N ASP A 517 5.21 -6.45 8.47
CA ASP A 517 4.21 -7.30 7.82
C ASP A 517 3.03 -7.70 8.73
N ASP A 518 3.16 -7.53 10.05
CA ASP A 518 2.08 -7.76 11.02
C ASP A 518 1.12 -6.56 11.08
N VAL A 519 0.10 -6.62 11.94
CA VAL A 519 -0.87 -5.52 12.14
C VAL A 519 -1.63 -5.23 10.85
N LYS A 520 -2.56 -6.13 10.51
CA LYS A 520 -3.36 -6.09 9.28
C LYS A 520 -4.83 -5.88 9.59
N SER A 521 -5.58 -5.34 8.63
CA SER A 521 -6.99 -5.05 8.81
C SER A 521 -7.77 -5.07 7.51
N PHE A 522 -9.05 -5.35 7.62
CA PHE A 522 -10.05 -5.24 6.56
C PHE A 522 -11.41 -4.91 7.21
N LEU A 523 -12.40 -4.56 6.41
CA LEU A 523 -13.75 -4.28 6.88
C LEU A 523 -14.71 -5.35 6.37
N ARG A 524 -15.64 -5.77 7.23
CA ARG A 524 -16.82 -6.53 6.84
C ARG A 524 -18.05 -5.65 7.08
N LEU A 525 -18.89 -5.49 6.07
CA LEU A 525 -20.04 -4.60 6.07
C LEU A 525 -21.31 -5.42 5.86
N HIS A 526 -22.39 -5.05 6.55
CA HIS A 526 -23.70 -5.66 6.41
C HIS A 526 -24.75 -4.58 6.16
N ILE A 527 -25.39 -4.65 5.00
CA ILE A 527 -26.61 -3.90 4.70
C ILE A 527 -27.77 -4.81 5.08
N ALA A 528 -28.47 -4.45 6.15
CA ALA A 528 -29.67 -5.14 6.59
C ALA A 528 -30.90 -4.72 5.76
N ALA A 529 -31.96 -5.54 5.81
CA ALA A 529 -33.17 -5.30 5.04
C ALA A 529 -33.91 -4.01 5.45
N ASP A 530 -33.64 -3.48 6.65
CA ASP A 530 -34.16 -2.19 7.14
C ASP A 530 -33.35 -0.97 6.64
N GLY A 531 -32.29 -1.20 5.87
CA GLY A 531 -31.40 -0.19 5.33
C GLY A 531 -30.26 0.24 6.24
N ALA A 532 -30.12 -0.36 7.44
CA ALA A 532 -28.97 -0.11 8.29
C ALA A 532 -27.71 -0.74 7.69
N LEU A 533 -26.65 0.06 7.55
CA LEU A 533 -25.31 -0.39 7.19
C LEU A 533 -24.47 -0.53 8.46
N THR A 534 -24.14 -1.75 8.86
CA THR A 534 -23.22 -2.01 9.97
C THR A 534 -21.83 -2.30 9.43
N VAL A 535 -20.81 -1.63 9.95
CA VAL A 535 -19.40 -1.84 9.59
C VAL A 535 -18.69 -2.53 10.76
N TYR A 536 -18.01 -3.64 10.46
CA TYR A 536 -17.23 -4.46 11.38
C TYR A 536 -15.74 -4.40 11.00
N PRO A 537 -14.95 -3.53 11.65
CA PRO A 537 -13.51 -3.46 11.42
C PRO A 537 -12.79 -4.66 12.03
N VAL A 538 -12.08 -5.44 11.22
CA VAL A 538 -11.34 -6.63 11.65
C VAL A 538 -9.85 -6.33 11.71
N ALA A 539 -9.22 -6.64 12.84
CA ALA A 539 -7.79 -6.52 13.11
C ALA A 539 -7.14 -7.90 13.23
N VAL A 540 -5.94 -8.03 12.65
CA VAL A 540 -5.07 -9.20 12.72
C VAL A 540 -3.72 -8.75 13.26
N ASP A 541 -3.45 -9.03 14.54
CA ASP A 541 -2.21 -8.57 15.19
C ASP A 541 -0.97 -9.28 14.65
N ARG A 542 -1.10 -10.56 14.26
CA ARG A 542 -0.01 -11.37 13.72
C ARG A 542 -0.47 -12.15 12.49
N ILE A 543 0.30 -12.04 11.41
CA ILE A 543 0.07 -12.80 10.18
C ILE A 543 0.59 -14.24 10.30
N CYS A 544 0.04 -15.14 9.49
CA CYS A 544 0.55 -16.48 9.36
C CYS A 544 1.79 -16.49 8.46
N ARG A 545 2.82 -17.23 8.87
CA ARG A 545 4.08 -17.39 8.14
C ARG A 545 4.39 -18.84 7.77
N GLU A 546 3.61 -19.78 8.32
CA GLU A 546 3.76 -21.22 8.12
C GLU A 546 2.46 -21.76 7.51
N TRP A 547 2.51 -22.00 6.20
CA TRP A 547 1.38 -22.46 5.42
C TRP A 547 1.54 -23.93 5.04
N ARG A 548 0.46 -24.70 5.15
CA ARG A 548 0.42 -26.13 4.85
C ARG A 548 -0.54 -26.38 3.68
N PRO A 549 -0.09 -26.99 2.58
CA PRO A 549 -0.98 -27.41 1.52
C PRO A 549 -2.02 -28.42 2.03
N ASN A 550 -3.26 -28.28 1.59
CA ASN A 550 -4.34 -29.22 1.88
C ASN A 550 -4.86 -29.85 0.57
N PRO A 551 -4.20 -30.91 0.05
CA PRO A 551 -4.53 -31.50 -1.24
C PRO A 551 -5.82 -32.33 -1.23
N THR A 552 -6.35 -32.66 -0.06
CA THR A 552 -7.55 -33.51 0.11
C THR A 552 -8.81 -32.73 0.45
N ALA A 553 -8.72 -31.42 0.67
CA ALA A 553 -9.89 -30.60 0.96
C ALA A 553 -10.80 -30.44 -0.28
N PRO A 554 -12.11 -30.18 -0.07
CA PRO A 554 -13.02 -29.79 -1.13
C PRO A 554 -12.50 -28.62 -1.98
N ASP A 555 -12.89 -28.55 -3.25
CA ASP A 555 -12.40 -27.56 -4.23
C ASP A 555 -12.59 -26.10 -3.80
N GLU A 556 -13.67 -25.81 -3.08
CA GLU A 556 -13.98 -24.47 -2.55
C GLU A 556 -13.13 -24.04 -1.35
N ARG A 557 -12.39 -24.97 -0.73
CA ARG A 557 -11.54 -24.67 0.44
C ARG A 557 -10.18 -24.12 -0.01
N PRO A 558 -9.56 -23.22 0.78
CA PRO A 558 -8.23 -22.70 0.51
C PRO A 558 -7.23 -23.80 0.19
N TRP A 559 -6.33 -23.59 -0.77
CA TRP A 559 -5.23 -24.51 -1.09
C TRP A 559 -4.26 -24.66 0.08
N LEU A 560 -4.07 -23.59 0.84
CA LEU A 560 -3.11 -23.53 1.94
C LEU A 560 -3.84 -23.15 3.23
N GLU A 561 -3.59 -23.93 4.28
CA GLU A 561 -4.11 -23.68 5.61
C GLU A 561 -2.99 -23.21 6.53
N PRO A 562 -3.29 -22.34 7.49
CA PRO A 562 -2.29 -21.88 8.42
C PRO A 562 -1.95 -23.02 9.39
N ALA A 563 -0.66 -23.22 9.71
CA ALA A 563 -0.25 -24.25 10.66
C ALA A 563 -0.82 -24.01 12.08
N GLN A 564 -1.16 -22.76 12.38
CA GLN A 564 -1.87 -22.32 13.58
C GLN A 564 -3.00 -21.39 13.16
N SER A 565 -4.18 -21.50 13.78
CA SER A 565 -5.31 -20.62 13.47
C SER A 565 -4.93 -19.14 13.60
N LEU A 566 -5.32 -18.35 12.60
CA LEU A 566 -5.15 -16.90 12.65
C LEU A 566 -6.03 -16.32 13.75
N ILE A 567 -5.45 -15.46 14.59
CA ILE A 567 -6.16 -14.74 15.64
C ILE A 567 -6.53 -13.36 15.09
N TYR A 568 -7.81 -13.04 15.16
CA TYR A 568 -8.37 -11.77 14.75
C TYR A 568 -9.32 -11.24 15.83
N ARG A 569 -9.53 -9.93 15.84
CA ARG A 569 -10.39 -9.21 16.80
C ARG A 569 -10.97 -7.96 16.16
N ALA A 570 -11.87 -7.28 16.86
CA ALA A 570 -12.36 -5.98 16.41
C ALA A 570 -11.22 -4.95 16.45
N ALA A 571 -11.05 -4.19 15.36
CA ALA A 571 -10.11 -3.06 15.28
C ALA A 571 -10.70 -1.79 15.91
N ASP A 572 -12.03 -1.67 15.87
CA ASP A 572 -12.87 -0.63 16.45
C ASP A 572 -14.24 -1.26 16.79
N GLU A 573 -15.03 -0.60 17.62
CA GLU A 573 -16.41 -1.00 17.86
C GLU A 573 -17.21 -0.98 16.55
N PRO A 574 -18.05 -2.00 16.28
CA PRO A 574 -18.94 -1.95 15.12
C PRO A 574 -19.84 -0.72 15.18
N PHE A 575 -19.95 -0.01 14.06
CA PHE A 575 -20.75 1.21 13.96
C PHE A 575 -21.80 1.09 12.86
N VAL A 576 -22.92 1.78 13.07
CA VAL A 576 -24.12 1.66 12.22
C VAL A 576 -24.42 2.99 11.55
N LEU A 577 -24.67 2.94 10.25
CA LEU A 577 -25.07 4.07 9.42
C LEU A 577 -26.49 3.86 8.90
N ARG A 578 -27.26 4.95 8.93
CA ARG A 578 -28.63 5.02 8.42
C ARG A 578 -28.78 6.20 7.48
#